data_AF-A0A5Q4DXT6-F1
#
_entry.id   AF-A0A5Q4DXT6-F1
#
_cell.length_a   1.000
_cell.length_b   1.000
_cell.length_c   1.000
_cell.angle_alpha   90.00
_cell.angle_beta   90.00
_cell.angle_gamma   90.00
#
_symmetry.space_group_name_H-M   'P 1'
#
loop_
_entity.id
_entity.type
_entity.pdbx_description
1 polymer ?
#
loop_
_entity_poly.entity_id
_entity_poly.type
_entity_poly.pdbx_seq_one_letter_code
_entity_poly.pdbx_strand_id
1 'polypeptide(L)'
;RFNTVFDVDGTEIKNEGVWLEIVPDEKLVFTDAYSEGWAPSENPFMTAIILFEDAPNGGTRYTAIARHRTPDARQSHEDMGFFSGWATVADQLVSYAKTLKR
;
A
#
# COMPACT_ATOMS: atom_id res chain seq x y z
N ARG A 1 -10.46 -5.43 8.89
CA ARG A 1 -10.47 -5.95 7.50
C ARG A 1 -9.87 -4.90 6.58
N PHE A 2 -8.90 -5.31 5.77
CA PHE A 2 -8.33 -4.51 4.68
C PHE A 2 -8.52 -5.36 3.42
N ASN A 3 -9.58 -5.10 2.65
CA ASN A 3 -9.84 -5.82 1.42
C ASN A 3 -9.80 -4.81 0.28
N THR A 4 -8.75 -4.89 -0.54
CA THR A 4 -8.57 -4.02 -1.69
C THR A 4 -8.54 -4.84 -2.97
N VAL A 5 -8.99 -4.23 -4.06
CA VAL A 5 -8.84 -4.77 -5.41
C VAL A 5 -8.03 -3.76 -6.18
N PHE A 6 -6.92 -4.21 -6.76
CA PHE A 6 -6.13 -3.44 -7.70
C PHE A 6 -6.50 -3.90 -9.11
N ASP A 7 -6.83 -2.98 -10.01
CA ASP A 7 -6.94 -3.29 -11.44
C ASP A 7 -5.61 -2.93 -12.10
N VAL A 8 -4.94 -3.93 -12.66
CA VAL A 8 -3.70 -3.76 -13.42
C VAL A 8 -3.96 -4.25 -14.84
N ASP A 9 -4.11 -3.31 -15.78
CA ASP A 9 -4.39 -3.57 -17.19
C ASP A 9 -5.59 -4.51 -17.44
N GLY A 10 -6.67 -4.35 -16.65
CA GLY A 10 -7.88 -5.16 -16.73
C GLY A 10 -7.80 -6.47 -15.94
N THR A 11 -6.70 -6.71 -15.22
CA THR A 11 -6.57 -7.84 -14.30
C THR A 11 -6.84 -7.39 -12.87
N GLU A 12 -7.92 -7.90 -12.27
CA GLU A 12 -8.20 -7.68 -10.86
C GLU A 12 -7.29 -8.53 -9.97
N ILE A 13 -6.49 -7.85 -9.16
CA ILE A 13 -5.66 -8.43 -8.10
C ILE A 13 -6.32 -8.14 -6.76
N LYS A 14 -6.81 -9.19 -6.11
CA LYS A 14 -7.38 -9.09 -4.76
C LYS A 14 -6.27 -9.13 -3.72
N ASN A 15 -6.27 -8.15 -2.83
CA ASN A 15 -5.44 -8.15 -1.63
C ASN A 15 -6.36 -8.15 -0.41
N GLU A 16 -6.56 -9.34 0.14
CA GLU A 16 -7.35 -9.56 1.34
C GLU A 16 -6.41 -9.65 2.54
N GLY A 17 -6.67 -8.83 3.56
CA GLY A 17 -5.72 -8.65 4.64
C GLY A 17 -6.30 -7.99 5.88
N VAL A 18 -5.39 -7.62 6.77
CA VAL A 18 -5.68 -6.96 8.04
C VAL A 18 -4.87 -5.68 8.20
N TRP A 19 -5.43 -4.75 8.95
CA TRP A 19 -4.68 -3.62 9.50
C TRP A 19 -3.85 -4.12 10.69
N LEU A 20 -2.58 -3.73 10.73
CA LEU A 20 -1.68 -4.00 11.86
C LEU A 20 -1.53 -2.77 12.76
N GLU A 21 -1.50 -1.56 12.17
CA GLU A 21 -1.35 -0.30 12.90
C GLU A 21 -2.08 0.81 12.13
N ILE A 22 -2.81 1.65 12.86
CA ILE A 22 -3.45 2.86 12.32
C ILE A 22 -3.15 3.97 13.31
N VAL A 23 -2.33 4.92 12.88
CA VAL A 23 -2.12 6.19 13.58
C VAL A 23 -2.75 7.28 12.71
N PRO A 24 -3.82 7.94 13.19
CA PRO A 24 -4.50 8.99 12.43
C PRO A 24 -3.50 10.00 11.83
N ASP A 25 -3.67 10.31 10.55
CA ASP A 25 -2.91 11.29 9.78
C ASP A 25 -1.37 11.10 9.71
N GLU A 26 -0.84 10.00 10.26
CA GLU A 26 0.61 9.77 10.35
C GLU A 26 1.03 8.42 9.75
N LYS A 27 0.27 7.34 10.00
CA LYS A 27 0.73 6.00 9.64
C LYS A 27 -0.39 5.01 9.41
N LEU A 28 -0.22 4.21 8.36
CA LEU A 28 -1.03 3.02 8.10
C LEU A 28 -0.13 1.82 7.86
N VAL A 29 -0.38 0.71 8.55
CA VAL A 29 0.30 -0.56 8.32
C VAL A 29 -0.73 -1.65 8.07
N PHE A 30 -0.59 -2.37 6.96
CA PHE A 30 -1.47 -3.47 6.60
C PHE A 30 -0.69 -4.63 5.99
N THR A 31 -1.29 -5.81 6.01
CA THR A 31 -0.68 -7.02 5.45
C THR A 31 -1.73 -8.01 4.99
N ASP A 32 -1.38 -8.81 3.99
CA ASP A 32 -2.11 -10.00 3.59
C ASP A 32 -1.56 -11.28 4.22
N ALA A 33 -0.58 -11.18 5.14
CA ALA A 33 -0.07 -12.31 5.92
C ALA A 33 -1.12 -12.98 6.81
N TYR A 34 -2.19 -12.25 7.12
CA TYR A 34 -3.37 -12.76 7.80
C TYR A 34 -4.63 -12.24 7.10
N SER A 35 -5.65 -13.07 7.05
CA SER A 35 -7.01 -12.66 6.75
C SER A 35 -7.79 -12.34 8.04
N GLU A 36 -9.09 -12.06 7.93
CA GLU A 36 -9.94 -11.72 9.06
C GLU A 36 -9.88 -12.78 10.18
N GLY A 37 -9.97 -12.32 11.43
CA GLY A 37 -9.87 -13.21 12.59
C GLY A 37 -8.46 -13.74 12.87
N TRP A 38 -7.42 -13.13 12.28
CA TRP A 38 -6.01 -13.53 12.43
C TRP A 38 -5.70 -14.91 11.85
N ALA A 39 -6.46 -15.33 10.84
CA ALA A 39 -6.20 -16.57 10.10
C ALA A 39 -4.96 -16.38 9.20
N PRO A 40 -3.88 -17.17 9.37
CA PRO A 40 -2.67 -17.04 8.55
C PRO A 40 -2.93 -17.33 7.08
N SER A 41 -2.30 -16.55 6.20
CA SER A 41 -2.31 -16.79 4.77
C SER A 41 -1.17 -17.72 4.35
N GLU A 42 -1.47 -18.66 3.45
CA GLU A 42 -0.48 -19.62 2.93
C GLU A 42 0.61 -18.91 2.13
N ASN A 43 0.20 -18.03 1.20
CA ASN A 43 1.08 -17.34 0.25
C ASN A 43 0.84 -15.82 0.25
N PRO A 44 1.19 -15.09 1.32
CA PRO A 44 1.05 -13.65 1.33
C PRO A 44 2.13 -12.95 0.53
N PHE A 45 1.74 -11.80 0.03
CA PHE A 45 2.52 -10.97 -0.85
C PHE A 45 3.41 -10.01 -0.07
N MET A 46 2.85 -9.24 0.88
CA MET A 46 3.62 -8.18 1.56
C MET A 46 3.00 -7.67 2.88
N THR A 47 3.83 -6.94 3.62
CA THR A 47 3.37 -5.93 4.59
C THR A 47 3.69 -4.56 4.03
N ALA A 48 2.68 -3.69 3.93
CA ALA A 48 2.84 -2.29 3.53
C ALA A 48 2.87 -1.38 4.77
N ILE A 49 3.79 -0.43 4.75
CA ILE A 49 3.91 0.64 5.74
C ILE A 49 3.83 1.96 4.99
N ILE A 50 2.79 2.73 5.27
CA ILE A 50 2.54 4.05 4.70
C ILE A 50 2.76 5.07 5.79
N LEU A 51 3.62 6.05 5.52
CA LEU A 51 3.95 7.14 6.43
C LEU A 51 3.59 8.47 5.78
N PHE A 52 3.02 9.34 6.61
CA PHE A 52 2.68 10.71 6.28
C PHE A 52 3.40 11.61 7.28
N GLU A 53 4.12 12.59 6.75
CA GLU A 53 4.86 13.56 7.57
C GLU A 53 4.67 14.95 6.97
N ASP A 54 4.70 15.98 7.82
CA ASP A 54 4.67 17.36 7.34
C ASP A 54 5.86 17.65 6.42
N ALA A 55 5.58 18.29 5.29
CA ALA A 55 6.58 18.81 4.38
C ALA A 55 6.45 20.35 4.25
N PRO A 56 7.51 21.05 3.83
CA PRO A 56 7.48 22.50 3.65
C PRO A 56 6.30 22.98 2.79
N ASN A 57 5.87 24.23 3.01
CA ASN A 57 4.77 24.87 2.29
C ASN A 57 3.39 24.19 2.49
N GLY A 58 3.20 23.50 3.62
CA GLY A 58 1.95 22.80 3.93
C GLY A 58 1.70 21.59 3.04
N GLY A 59 2.78 20.96 2.56
CA GLY A 59 2.72 19.69 1.84
C GLY A 59 2.83 18.50 2.77
N THR A 60 2.78 17.30 2.20
CA THR A 60 2.96 16.03 2.91
C THR A 60 4.05 15.22 2.26
N ARG A 61 5.02 14.76 3.05
CA ARG A 61 5.95 13.72 2.63
C ARG A 61 5.24 12.38 2.79
N TYR A 62 4.96 11.75 1.66
CA TYR A 62 4.35 10.43 1.56
C TYR A 62 5.45 9.39 1.33
N THR A 63 5.59 8.43 2.25
CA THR A 63 6.54 7.32 2.11
C THR A 63 5.79 6.00 2.14
N ALA A 64 5.99 5.18 1.12
CA ALA A 64 5.45 3.82 1.07
C ALA A 64 6.59 2.80 1.08
N ILE A 65 6.50 1.85 2.00
CA ILE A 65 7.49 0.79 2.19
C ILE A 65 6.77 -0.56 2.07
N ALA A 66 7.17 -1.39 1.11
CA ALA A 66 6.75 -2.77 1.01
C ALA A 66 7.81 -3.68 1.65
N ARG A 67 7.40 -4.53 2.59
CA ARG A 67 8.24 -5.56 3.21
C ARG A 67 7.82 -6.95 2.73
N HIS A 68 8.81 -7.76 2.40
CA HIS A 68 8.65 -9.13 1.90
C HIS A 68 9.35 -10.13 2.81
N ARG A 69 8.89 -11.38 2.80
CA ARG A 69 9.47 -12.46 3.61
C ARG A 69 10.86 -12.89 3.15
N THR A 70 11.14 -12.78 1.85
CA THR A 70 12.40 -13.22 1.24
C THR A 70 12.90 -12.20 0.22
N PRO A 71 14.22 -12.20 -0.06
CA PRO A 71 14.79 -11.38 -1.14
C PRO A 71 14.16 -11.68 -2.51
N ASP A 72 13.87 -12.95 -2.80
CA ASP A 72 13.28 -13.37 -4.09
C ASP A 72 11.85 -12.82 -4.25
N ALA A 73 11.04 -12.85 -3.19
CA ALA A 73 9.68 -12.28 -3.22
C ALA A 73 9.73 -10.75 -3.41
N ARG A 74 10.69 -10.08 -2.76
CA ARG A 74 10.94 -8.65 -2.97
C ARG A 74 11.30 -8.35 -4.43
N GLN A 75 12.22 -9.13 -5.00
CA GLN A 75 12.64 -8.96 -6.38
C GLN A 75 11.48 -9.21 -7.36
N SER A 76 10.73 -10.30 -7.16
CA SER A 76 9.56 -10.60 -7.99
C SER A 76 8.53 -9.49 -7.98
N HIS A 77 8.25 -8.87 -6.82
CA HIS A 77 7.32 -7.73 -6.76
C HIS A 77 7.87 -6.49 -7.48
N GLU A 78 9.18 -6.24 -7.37
CA GLU A 78 9.82 -5.15 -8.11
C GLU A 78 9.73 -5.37 -9.62
N ASP A 79 10.04 -6.58 -10.09
CA ASP A 79 9.99 -6.96 -11.51
C ASP A 79 8.57 -6.90 -12.09
N MET A 80 7.56 -7.15 -11.26
CA MET A 80 6.14 -6.92 -11.60
C MET A 80 5.78 -5.43 -11.77
N GLY A 81 6.70 -4.51 -11.44
CA GLY A 81 6.51 -3.07 -11.65
C GLY A 81 6.04 -2.31 -10.42
N PHE A 82 6.46 -2.71 -9.21
CA PHE A 82 6.09 -2.02 -7.96
C PHE A 82 6.28 -0.49 -8.06
N PHE A 83 7.45 -0.02 -8.48
CA PHE A 83 7.72 1.43 -8.52
C PHE A 83 6.83 2.19 -9.50
N SER A 84 6.61 1.65 -10.71
CA SER A 84 5.76 2.29 -11.72
C SER A 84 4.28 2.25 -11.33
N GLY A 85 3.80 1.10 -10.83
CA GLY A 85 2.42 0.95 -10.36
C GLY A 85 2.14 1.84 -9.16
N TRP A 86 3.05 1.88 -8.20
CA TRP A 86 2.89 2.71 -7.00
C TRP A 86 2.97 4.21 -7.31
N ALA A 87 3.88 4.63 -8.20
CA ALA A 87 3.94 6.01 -8.67
C ALA A 87 2.64 6.42 -9.36
N THR A 88 2.06 5.54 -10.19
CA THR A 88 0.77 5.80 -10.86
C THR A 88 -0.35 6.06 -9.85
N VAL A 89 -0.48 5.23 -8.81
CA VAL A 89 -1.51 5.42 -7.78
C VAL A 89 -1.23 6.67 -6.94
N ALA A 90 0.04 7.00 -6.66
CA ALA A 90 0.40 8.23 -5.97
C ALA A 90 0.03 9.48 -6.79
N ASP A 91 0.25 9.47 -8.11
CA ASP A 91 -0.15 10.56 -9.01
C ASP A 91 -1.68 10.71 -9.07
N GLN A 92 -2.41 9.59 -9.10
CA GLN A 92 -3.88 9.59 -9.03
C GLN A 92 -4.38 10.20 -7.71
N LEU A 93 -3.76 9.84 -6.58
CA LEU A 93 -4.06 10.42 -5.27
C LEU A 93 -3.82 11.93 -5.26
N VAL A 94 -2.68 12.39 -5.78
CA VAL A 94 -2.36 13.82 -5.87
C VAL A 94 -3.37 14.55 -6.77
N SER A 95 -3.73 13.97 -7.91
CA SER A 95 -4.73 14.52 -8.82
C SER A 95 -6.08 14.67 -8.12
N TYR A 96 -6.54 13.63 -7.43
CA TYR A 96 -7.77 13.66 -6.65
C TYR A 96 -7.73 14.68 -5.51
N ALA A 97 -6.65 14.72 -4.74
CA ALA A 97 -6.48 15.65 -3.62
C ALA A 97 -6.58 17.11 -4.06
N LYS A 98 -6.10 17.45 -5.26
CA LYS A 98 -6.24 18.81 -5.84
C LYS A 98 -7.69 19.19 -6.17
N THR A 99 -8.60 18.22 -6.31
CA THR A 99 -10.04 18.47 -6.53
C THR A 99 -10.80 18.71 -5.22
N LEU A 100 -10.22 18.34 -4.08
CA LEU A 100 -10.83 18.54 -2.78
C LEU A 100 -10.81 20.03 -2.43
N LYS A 101 -11.96 20.56 -2.01
CA LYS A 101 -12.04 21.93 -1.48
C LYS A 101 -11.37 21.95 -0.10
N ARG A 102 -10.54 22.97 0.13
CA ARG A 102 -10.03 23.30 1.47
C ARG A 102 -11.13 23.87 2.35
#